data_AF-A0A957D4D6-F1
#
_entry.id   AF-A0A957D4D6-F1
#
_cell.length_a   1.000
_cell.length_b   1.000
_cell.length_c   1.000
_cell.angle_alpha   90.00
_cell.angle_beta   90.00
_cell.angle_gamma   90.00
#
_symmetry.space_group_name_H-M   'P 1'
#
loop_
_entity.id
_entity.type
_entity.pdbx_description
1 polymer ?
#
loop_
_entity_poly.entity_id
_entity_poly.type
_entity_poly.pdbx_seq_one_letter_code
_entity_poly.pdbx_strand_id
1 'polypeptide(L)'
;MTESVSPALAAANARLLMLRAELGVQTREYSPIAPSLAVSEELHQAQEHLTTYRQQVAAVGQGCPLSPTDTSWVQELAQRLPSPTIYEPPLPALPAAETLILHPTLATTLLGHELAAAGRIYFLLRHLDTTNQGWVTVETARAQLTDPNAPLRVCGWRRLRQLLKDGEGVLWQRDNDRLWLTGAAKIAHKLGCQRLTGQAVEIPIKALLGGIQQVRAHFYASFHSGREAAPISRQTLHTVTSVPERTQRLYDDVAQIKSQTNLAIGEKHSPFNQEERYWQQGSGVFHFLDTNGQQGAANGEYLAWQLPNSYQGPHQPHGQRSRKRLNQQLADLRKKVAEGNDKSKIGRVFWSDGATATRAFSRNATHDQYWPQSADASSSAQLWFNLTRRE
;
A
#
# COMPACT_ATOMS: atom_id res chain seq x y z
N MET A 1 55.97 -0.47 -2.46
CA MET A 1 55.56 -1.84 -2.89
C MET A 1 54.31 -1.68 -3.73
N THR A 2 54.42 -1.78 -5.06
CA THR A 2 53.27 -1.66 -5.96
C THR A 2 52.55 -3.00 -6.01
N GLU A 3 51.37 -3.08 -5.39
CA GLU A 3 50.51 -4.26 -5.45
C GLU A 3 50.08 -4.49 -6.91
N SER A 4 50.67 -5.50 -7.56
CA SER A 4 50.26 -5.90 -8.90
C SER A 4 48.86 -6.52 -8.82
N VAL A 5 47.89 -5.88 -9.47
CA VAL A 5 46.52 -6.38 -9.56
C VAL A 5 46.51 -7.78 -10.17
N SER A 6 45.83 -8.72 -9.50
CA SER A 6 45.71 -10.11 -9.95
C SER A 6 45.17 -10.19 -11.39
N PRO A 7 45.77 -11.01 -12.28
CA PRO A 7 45.33 -11.14 -13.67
C PRO A 7 43.86 -11.59 -13.79
N ALA A 8 43.35 -12.34 -12.81
CA ALA A 8 41.95 -12.73 -12.74
C ALA A 8 41.01 -11.51 -12.55
N LEU A 9 41.42 -10.52 -11.75
CA LEU A 9 40.66 -9.30 -11.54
C LEU A 9 40.65 -8.42 -12.80
N ALA A 10 41.78 -8.35 -13.50
CA ALA A 10 41.88 -7.64 -14.77
C ALA A 10 40.96 -8.26 -15.85
N ALA A 11 40.94 -9.59 -15.96
CA ALA A 11 40.06 -10.31 -16.89
C ALA A 11 38.56 -10.13 -16.54
N ALA A 12 38.22 -10.15 -15.25
CA ALA A 12 36.85 -9.91 -14.80
C ALA A 12 36.38 -8.48 -15.12
N ASN A 13 37.23 -7.48 -14.91
CA ASN A 13 36.93 -6.09 -15.25
C ASN A 13 36.75 -5.88 -16.76
N ALA A 14 37.59 -6.50 -17.59
CA ALA A 14 37.44 -6.45 -19.04
C ALA A 14 36.10 -7.04 -19.51
N ARG A 15 35.69 -8.19 -18.96
CA ARG A 15 34.41 -8.83 -19.27
C ARG A 15 33.21 -7.97 -18.86
N LEU A 16 33.31 -7.30 -17.72
CA LEU A 16 32.27 -6.40 -17.20
C LEU A 16 32.12 -5.15 -18.09
N LEU A 17 33.22 -4.61 -18.63
CA LEU A 17 33.18 -3.50 -19.58
C LEU A 17 32.53 -3.90 -20.92
N MET A 18 32.82 -5.10 -21.44
CA MET A 18 32.16 -5.59 -22.67
C MET A 18 30.65 -5.73 -22.48
N LEU A 19 30.20 -6.32 -21.36
CA LEU A 19 28.77 -6.45 -21.05
C LEU A 19 28.06 -5.09 -20.92
N ARG A 20 28.75 -4.07 -20.38
CA ARG A 20 28.19 -2.71 -20.29
C ARG A 20 28.03 -2.07 -21.66
N ALA A 21 28.96 -2.30 -22.58
CA ALA A 21 28.87 -1.81 -23.95
C ALA A 21 27.72 -2.47 -24.72
N GLU A 22 27.54 -3.79 -24.58
CA GLU A 22 26.41 -4.53 -25.18
C GLU A 22 25.04 -4.06 -24.68
N LEU A 23 24.94 -3.70 -23.39
CA LEU A 23 23.69 -3.26 -22.78
C LEU A 23 23.38 -1.77 -23.00
N GLY A 24 24.19 -1.03 -23.76
CA GLY A 24 23.98 0.40 -24.02
C GLY A 24 23.98 1.27 -22.77
N VAL A 25 24.59 0.79 -21.67
CA VAL A 25 24.65 1.52 -20.40
C VAL A 25 25.74 2.58 -20.54
N GLN A 26 25.35 3.82 -20.86
CA GLN A 26 26.28 4.94 -20.81
C GLN A 26 26.86 5.05 -19.40
N THR A 27 28.17 4.89 -19.26
CA THR A 27 28.91 5.22 -18.04
C THR A 27 28.70 6.70 -17.79
N ARG A 28 27.85 7.05 -16.82
CA ARG A 28 27.85 8.37 -16.22
C ARG A 28 29.27 8.62 -15.72
N GLU A 29 29.95 9.59 -16.32
CA GLU A 29 31.20 10.12 -15.80
C GLU A 29 30.94 10.53 -14.36
N TYR A 30 31.53 9.76 -13.44
CA TYR A 30 31.44 10.04 -12.02
C TYR A 30 32.36 11.23 -11.78
N SER A 31 31.83 12.44 -11.92
CA SER A 31 32.50 13.64 -11.44
C SER A 31 32.75 13.43 -9.94
N PRO A 32 34.01 13.31 -9.48
CA PRO A 32 34.27 13.18 -8.07
C PRO A 32 33.71 14.43 -7.40
N ILE A 33 32.69 14.24 -6.56
CA ILE A 33 32.20 15.28 -5.67
C ILE A 33 33.40 15.63 -4.79
N ALA A 34 33.99 16.80 -5.02
CA ALA A 34 35.06 17.31 -4.19
C ALA A 34 34.54 17.33 -2.74
N PRO A 35 35.13 16.55 -1.81
CA PRO A 35 34.75 16.63 -0.42
C PRO A 35 35.00 18.06 0.05
N SER A 36 34.00 18.62 0.74
CA SER A 36 34.14 19.87 1.48
C SER A 36 35.38 19.79 2.37
N LEU A 37 36.41 20.57 2.02
CA LEU A 37 37.73 20.59 2.67
C LEU A 37 37.64 20.91 4.17
N ALA A 38 36.58 21.60 4.62
CA ALA A 38 36.42 21.99 6.01
C ALA A 38 36.18 20.81 6.98
N VAL A 39 35.45 19.77 6.56
CA VAL A 39 35.21 18.57 7.40
C VAL A 39 36.47 17.69 7.48
N SER A 40 37.38 17.81 6.51
CA SER A 40 38.64 17.09 6.48
C SER A 40 39.65 17.62 7.50
N GLU A 41 39.63 18.93 7.77
CA GLU A 41 40.65 19.58 8.59
C GLU A 41 40.40 19.35 10.09
N GLU A 42 39.16 19.44 10.56
CA GLU A 42 38.78 19.12 11.95
C GLU A 42 39.04 17.65 12.30
N LEU A 43 38.77 16.74 11.36
CA LEU A 43 38.99 15.31 11.55
C LEU A 43 40.50 14.99 11.59
N HIS A 44 41.29 15.69 10.77
CA HIS A 44 42.74 15.57 10.78
C HIS A 44 43.34 16.10 12.10
N GLN A 45 42.90 17.27 12.57
CA GLN A 45 43.31 17.84 13.86
C GLN A 45 42.92 16.94 15.04
N ALA A 46 41.71 16.36 15.03
CA ALA A 46 41.28 15.40 16.06
C ALA A 46 42.12 14.12 16.07
N GLN A 47 42.52 13.64 14.89
CA GLN A 47 43.44 12.49 14.77
C GLN A 47 44.83 12.83 15.28
N GLU A 48 45.37 14.01 14.94
CA GLU A 48 46.65 14.49 15.44
C GLU A 48 46.66 14.60 16.97
N HIS A 49 45.60 15.18 17.56
CA HIS A 49 45.42 15.29 19.00
C HIS A 49 45.42 13.91 19.69
N LEU A 50 44.74 12.92 19.11
CA LEU A 50 44.71 11.55 19.64
C LEU A 50 46.08 10.87 19.55
N THR A 51 46.84 11.09 18.47
CA THR A 51 48.22 10.58 18.37
C THR A 51 49.15 11.22 19.37
N THR A 52 49.09 12.54 19.56
CA THR A 52 49.89 13.26 20.56
C THR A 52 49.55 12.78 21.97
N TYR A 53 48.27 12.59 22.27
CA TYR A 53 47.83 12.05 23.56
C TYR A 53 48.35 10.62 23.81
N ARG A 54 48.28 9.74 22.79
CA ARG A 54 48.84 8.38 22.89
C ARG A 54 50.34 8.38 23.08
N GLN A 55 51.07 9.29 22.43
CA GLN A 55 52.51 9.44 22.61
C GLN A 55 52.85 9.96 24.00
N GLN A 56 52.08 10.91 24.54
CA GLN A 56 52.24 11.38 25.92
C GLN A 56 51.97 10.27 26.94
N VAL A 57 50.90 9.50 26.76
CA VAL A 57 50.60 8.35 27.64
C VAL A 57 51.66 7.26 27.52
N ALA A 58 52.19 6.99 26.32
CA ALA A 58 53.27 6.03 26.11
C ALA A 58 54.61 6.52 26.69
N ALA A 59 54.89 7.83 26.64
CA ALA A 59 56.10 8.43 27.21
C ALA A 59 56.11 8.45 28.74
N VAL A 60 54.93 8.44 29.37
CA VAL A 60 54.78 8.25 30.83
C VAL A 60 55.00 6.77 31.24
N GLY A 61 55.11 5.87 30.25
CA GLY A 61 55.32 4.43 30.43
C GLY A 61 56.77 4.00 30.69
N GLN A 62 57.47 4.64 31.63
CA GLN A 62 58.61 4.02 32.32
C GLN A 62 58.58 4.43 33.81
N GLY A 63 57.70 3.78 34.56
CA GLY A 63 57.71 3.85 36.03
C GLY A 63 56.46 4.44 36.68
N CYS A 64 55.27 3.92 36.36
CA CYS A 64 54.09 4.11 37.21
C CYS A 64 53.49 2.74 37.54
N PRO A 65 53.57 2.27 38.80
CA PRO A 65 52.88 1.07 39.24
C PRO A 65 51.41 1.43 39.50
N LEU A 66 50.63 1.65 38.43
CA LEU A 66 49.19 1.77 38.59
C LEU A 66 48.61 0.37 38.69
N SER A 67 48.33 -0.03 39.93
CA SER A 67 47.50 -1.18 40.25
C SER A 67 46.18 -1.08 39.45
N PRO A 68 45.78 -2.12 38.70
CA PRO A 68 44.60 -2.08 37.82
C PRO A 68 43.24 -2.02 38.56
N THR A 69 43.22 -1.70 39.84
CA THR A 69 42.05 -1.69 40.71
C THR A 69 41.55 -0.31 41.10
N ASP A 70 42.29 0.76 40.80
CA ASP A 70 41.87 2.10 41.25
C ASP A 70 40.93 2.78 40.23
N THR A 71 39.67 2.34 40.23
CA THR A 71 38.56 2.97 39.50
C THR A 71 37.97 4.17 40.25
N SER A 72 38.57 4.62 41.35
CA SER A 72 38.04 5.72 42.17
C SER A 72 37.89 7.02 41.39
N TRP A 73 38.83 7.31 40.47
CA TRP A 73 38.74 8.49 39.61
C TRP A 73 37.54 8.43 38.66
N VAL A 74 37.11 7.23 38.20
CA VAL A 74 35.90 7.08 37.37
C VAL A 74 34.64 7.36 38.19
N GLN A 75 34.61 6.92 39.46
CA GLN A 75 33.51 7.22 40.38
C GLN A 75 33.48 8.70 40.78
N GLU A 76 34.64 9.32 41.01
CA GLU A 76 34.73 10.75 41.32
C GLU A 76 34.31 11.61 40.12
N LEU A 77 34.67 11.21 38.89
CA LEU A 77 34.23 11.88 37.67
C LEU A 77 32.72 11.69 37.42
N ALA A 78 32.17 10.52 37.74
CA ALA A 78 30.72 10.26 37.69
C ALA A 78 29.92 11.02 38.78
N GLN A 79 30.54 11.34 39.92
CA GLN A 79 29.93 12.17 40.97
C GLN A 79 30.05 13.67 40.68
N ARG A 80 31.13 14.11 40.04
CA ARG A 80 31.36 15.53 39.70
C ARG A 80 30.62 15.98 38.46
N LEU A 81 30.42 15.10 37.50
CA LEU A 81 29.53 15.40 36.39
C LEU A 81 28.09 15.34 36.93
N PRO A 82 27.29 16.42 36.83
CA PRO A 82 25.87 16.32 37.11
C PRO A 82 25.37 15.17 36.24
N SER A 83 24.75 14.15 36.86
CA SER A 83 24.07 13.09 36.13
C SER A 83 23.28 13.80 35.05
N PRO A 84 23.57 13.58 33.75
CA PRO A 84 22.88 14.29 32.71
C PRO A 84 21.42 14.02 32.99
N THR A 85 20.69 15.04 33.42
CA THR A 85 19.26 14.99 33.49
C THR A 85 18.90 14.89 32.03
N ILE A 86 18.86 13.65 31.51
CA ILE A 86 18.33 13.35 30.20
C ILE A 86 16.89 13.77 30.40
N TYR A 87 16.62 15.03 30.03
CA TYR A 87 15.28 15.54 29.91
C TYR A 87 14.74 14.76 28.74
N GLU A 88 14.22 13.57 29.04
CA GLU A 88 13.48 12.77 28.09
C GLU A 88 12.11 13.44 28.04
N PRO A 89 11.84 14.29 27.03
CA PRO A 89 10.55 14.95 26.96
C PRO A 89 9.49 13.84 26.99
N PRO A 90 8.45 13.98 27.83
CA PRO A 90 7.42 12.96 27.93
C PRO A 90 6.86 12.69 26.54
N LEU A 91 6.85 11.42 26.14
CA LEU A 91 6.33 11.01 24.83
C LEU A 91 4.92 11.60 24.67
N PRO A 92 4.61 12.21 23.51
CA PRO A 92 3.29 12.79 23.30
C PRO A 92 2.23 11.69 23.50
N ALA A 93 1.21 12.02 24.30
CA ALA A 93 0.11 11.11 24.57
C ALA A 93 -0.56 10.68 23.26
N LEU A 94 -0.80 9.38 23.11
CA LEU A 94 -1.40 8.84 21.89
C LEU A 94 -2.87 9.26 21.79
N PRO A 95 -3.36 9.53 20.58
CA PRO A 95 -4.77 9.79 20.35
C PRO A 95 -5.63 8.58 20.73
N ALA A 96 -6.81 8.85 21.28
CA ALA A 96 -7.79 7.83 21.65
C ALA A 96 -8.47 7.14 20.45
N ALA A 97 -8.31 7.66 19.22
CA ALA A 97 -8.97 7.13 18.05
C ALA A 97 -8.39 5.75 17.67
N GLU A 98 -9.20 4.70 17.74
CA GLU A 98 -8.75 3.33 17.40
C GLU A 98 -8.75 3.03 15.89
N THR A 99 -9.31 3.94 15.09
CA THR A 99 -9.50 3.79 13.65
C THR A 99 -8.90 4.94 12.86
N LEU A 100 -8.59 4.66 11.59
CA LEU A 100 -8.06 5.64 10.64
C LEU A 100 -8.80 5.54 9.30
N ILE A 101 -8.98 6.70 8.66
CA ILE A 101 -9.75 6.81 7.42
C ILE A 101 -8.83 6.47 6.24
N LEU A 102 -9.19 5.44 5.49
CA LEU A 102 -8.50 5.01 4.27
C LEU A 102 -9.38 5.23 3.04
N HIS A 103 -8.81 5.81 1.98
CA HIS A 103 -9.47 5.87 0.68
C HIS A 103 -9.11 4.63 -0.15
N PRO A 104 -10.10 3.85 -0.63
CA PRO A 104 -9.83 2.59 -1.32
C PRO A 104 -8.94 2.72 -2.55
N THR A 105 -9.22 3.70 -3.42
CA THR A 105 -8.37 3.94 -4.60
C THR A 105 -6.93 4.26 -4.24
N LEU A 106 -6.71 5.00 -3.15
CA LEU A 106 -5.35 5.33 -2.72
C LEU A 106 -4.65 4.08 -2.15
N ALA A 107 -5.38 3.22 -1.43
CA ALA A 107 -4.85 1.96 -0.94
C ALA A 107 -4.46 1.02 -2.08
N THR A 108 -5.32 0.85 -3.09
CA THR A 108 -5.04 -0.01 -4.24
C THR A 108 -3.94 0.53 -5.12
N THR A 109 -3.80 1.85 -5.28
CA THR A 109 -2.66 2.41 -6.02
C THR A 109 -1.34 2.26 -5.26
N LEU A 110 -1.35 2.36 -3.93
CA LEU A 110 -0.17 2.02 -3.13
C LEU A 110 0.22 0.55 -3.27
N LEU A 111 -0.75 -0.36 -3.46
CA LEU A 111 -0.47 -1.77 -3.76
C LEU A 111 0.17 -1.94 -5.14
N GLY A 112 -0.40 -1.32 -6.17
CA GLY A 112 0.11 -1.40 -7.54
C GLY A 112 1.52 -0.82 -7.73
N HIS A 113 1.88 0.21 -6.95
CA HIS A 113 3.22 0.80 -6.95
C HIS A 113 4.18 0.17 -5.91
N GLU A 114 3.79 -0.94 -5.28
CA GLU A 114 4.57 -1.63 -4.24
C GLU A 114 4.89 -0.79 -2.98
N LEU A 115 4.24 0.36 -2.83
CA LEU A 115 4.44 1.31 -1.74
C LEU A 115 3.62 0.97 -0.47
N ALA A 116 3.05 -0.22 -0.35
CA ALA A 116 2.22 -0.59 0.81
C ALA A 116 2.93 -0.40 2.16
N ALA A 117 4.23 -0.73 2.23
CA ALA A 117 5.00 -0.59 3.47
C ALA A 117 5.26 0.88 3.84
N ALA A 118 5.54 1.73 2.86
CA ALA A 118 5.69 3.17 3.06
C ALA A 118 4.32 3.82 3.37
N GLY A 119 3.27 3.37 2.68
CA GLY A 119 1.88 3.75 2.91
C GLY A 119 1.42 3.45 4.34
N ARG A 120 1.79 2.29 4.89
CA ARG A 120 1.59 1.96 6.31
C ARG A 120 2.16 3.04 7.24
N ILE A 121 3.41 3.43 7.00
CA ILE A 121 4.07 4.48 7.79
C ILE A 121 3.33 5.80 7.62
N TYR A 122 2.93 6.17 6.39
CA TYR A 122 2.16 7.39 6.14
C TYR A 122 0.86 7.46 6.97
N PHE A 123 0.08 6.38 7.03
CA PHE A 123 -1.16 6.36 7.82
C PHE A 123 -0.92 6.42 9.32
N LEU A 124 0.14 5.77 9.82
CA LEU A 124 0.51 5.87 11.23
C LEU A 124 1.02 7.26 11.59
N LEU A 125 1.80 7.92 10.72
CA LEU A 125 2.22 9.31 10.92
C LEU A 125 1.03 10.27 10.90
N ARG A 126 0.08 10.07 9.98
CA ARG A 126 -1.21 10.80 9.96
C ARG A 126 -1.98 10.66 11.26
N HIS A 127 -1.94 9.48 11.87
CA HIS A 127 -2.58 9.22 13.14
C HIS A 127 -1.85 9.90 14.31
N LEU A 128 -0.51 9.96 14.27
CA LEU A 128 0.30 10.72 15.24
C LEU A 128 0.10 12.25 15.15
N ASP A 129 -0.26 12.77 13.97
CA ASP A 129 -0.59 14.19 13.76
C ASP A 129 -1.99 14.55 14.30
N THR A 130 -2.12 14.54 15.62
CA THR A 130 -3.40 14.81 16.33
C THR A 130 -3.93 16.23 16.09
N THR A 131 -3.04 17.17 15.80
CA THR A 131 -3.36 18.57 15.57
C THR A 131 -3.63 18.90 14.10
N ASN A 132 -3.52 17.92 13.19
CA ASN A 132 -3.66 18.08 11.74
C ASN A 132 -2.76 19.18 11.16
N GLN A 133 -1.54 19.33 11.70
CA GLN A 133 -0.56 20.30 11.20
C GLN A 133 0.00 19.91 9.82
N GLY A 134 -0.12 18.63 9.45
CA GLY A 134 0.41 18.09 8.21
C GLY A 134 1.90 17.76 8.28
N TRP A 135 2.49 17.69 9.47
CA TRP A 135 3.88 17.26 9.66
C TRP A 135 4.10 16.58 11.02
N VAL A 136 5.16 15.78 11.11
CA VAL A 136 5.59 15.09 12.35
C VAL A 136 7.12 15.16 12.42
N THR A 137 7.72 15.28 13.61
CA THR A 137 9.20 15.24 13.73
C THR A 137 9.74 13.84 13.47
N VAL A 138 10.95 13.76 12.93
CA VAL A 138 11.63 12.47 12.70
C VAL A 138 11.87 11.73 14.01
N GLU A 139 12.16 12.48 15.08
CA GLU A 139 12.30 11.92 16.43
C GLU A 139 11.01 11.30 16.95
N THR A 140 9.87 11.99 16.81
CA THR A 140 8.56 11.44 17.21
C THR A 140 8.23 10.17 16.41
N ALA A 141 8.44 10.20 15.10
CA ALA A 141 8.25 9.04 14.23
C ALA A 141 9.16 7.87 14.63
N ARG A 142 10.43 8.15 14.98
CA ARG A 142 11.37 7.13 15.46
C ARG A 142 10.91 6.55 16.79
N ALA A 143 10.60 7.37 17.78
CA ALA A 143 10.19 6.92 19.11
C ALA A 143 8.92 6.06 19.00
N GLN A 144 7.88 6.55 18.31
CA GLN A 144 6.58 5.88 18.27
C GLN A 144 6.56 4.62 17.39
N LEU A 145 7.35 4.57 16.30
CA LEU A 145 7.27 3.46 15.34
C LEU A 145 8.38 2.41 15.49
N THR A 146 9.42 2.69 16.27
CA THR A 146 10.60 1.81 16.39
C THR A 146 10.95 1.36 17.79
N ASP A 147 10.55 2.10 18.82
CA ASP A 147 10.80 1.71 20.21
C ASP A 147 10.11 0.37 20.52
N PRO A 148 10.81 -0.62 21.12
CA PRO A 148 10.24 -1.90 21.58
C PRO A 148 8.95 -1.77 22.39
N ASN A 149 8.84 -0.72 23.20
CA ASN A 149 7.75 -0.50 24.13
C ASN A 149 6.67 0.44 23.56
N ALA A 150 6.90 1.06 22.41
CA ALA A 150 5.89 1.91 21.80
C ALA A 150 4.73 1.07 21.23
N PRO A 151 3.47 1.47 21.46
CA PRO A 151 2.32 0.68 21.01
C PRO A 151 2.11 0.74 19.49
N LEU A 152 2.71 1.72 18.80
CA LEU A 152 2.69 1.81 17.33
C LEU A 152 3.94 1.22 16.67
N ARG A 153 4.72 0.43 17.42
CA ARG A 153 5.93 -0.19 16.89
C ARG A 153 5.63 -1.10 15.71
N VAL A 154 6.32 -0.87 14.59
CA VAL A 154 6.17 -1.69 13.37
C VAL A 154 7.47 -2.19 12.77
N CYS A 155 8.61 -1.55 13.05
CA CYS A 155 9.92 -1.99 12.55
C CYS A 155 11.08 -1.30 13.28
N GLY A 156 12.31 -1.79 13.14
CA GLY A 156 13.50 -1.12 13.67
C GLY A 156 13.92 0.13 12.88
N TRP A 157 14.73 0.99 13.50
CA TRP A 157 15.17 2.28 12.92
C TRP A 157 15.81 2.18 11.54
N ARG A 158 16.65 1.16 11.29
CA ARG A 158 17.25 0.94 9.97
C ARG A 158 16.19 0.76 8.89
N ARG A 159 15.16 -0.04 9.17
CA ARG A 159 14.07 -0.28 8.22
C ARG A 159 13.19 0.94 8.07
N LEU A 160 12.90 1.66 9.16
CA LEU A 160 12.15 2.91 9.09
C LEU A 160 12.87 3.92 8.18
N ARG A 161 14.19 4.11 8.30
CA ARG A 161 14.94 5.00 7.40
C ARG A 161 14.83 4.62 5.93
N GLN A 162 14.86 3.32 5.62
CA GLN A 162 14.66 2.84 4.25
C GLN A 162 13.26 3.19 3.77
N LEU A 163 12.22 2.89 4.57
CA LEU A 163 10.84 3.22 4.21
C LEU A 163 10.61 4.72 4.06
N LEU A 164 11.24 5.55 4.90
CA LEU A 164 11.22 7.01 4.81
C LEU A 164 11.84 7.48 3.50
N LYS A 165 12.93 6.85 3.05
CA LYS A 165 13.53 7.13 1.73
C LYS A 165 12.61 6.68 0.59
N ASP A 166 12.00 5.51 0.70
CA ASP A 166 11.16 4.92 -0.35
C ASP A 166 9.87 5.74 -0.60
N GLY A 167 9.30 6.35 0.45
CA GLY A 167 8.10 7.19 0.32
C GLY A 167 8.37 8.69 0.08
N GLU A 168 9.63 9.10 0.07
CA GLU A 168 10.05 10.50 -0.14
C GLU A 168 9.58 11.02 -1.50
N GLY A 169 9.08 12.25 -1.55
CA GLY A 169 8.60 12.86 -2.78
C GLY A 169 7.23 12.37 -3.23
N VAL A 170 6.68 11.29 -2.63
CA VAL A 170 5.30 10.82 -2.90
C VAL A 170 4.40 11.03 -1.68
N LEU A 171 4.74 10.37 -0.57
CA LEU A 171 3.94 10.33 0.65
C LEU A 171 4.26 11.47 1.61
N TRP A 172 5.52 11.91 1.62
CA TRP A 172 6.00 13.03 2.43
C TRP A 172 7.16 13.73 1.73
N GLN A 173 7.54 14.89 2.28
CA GLN A 173 8.81 15.53 2.03
C GLN A 173 9.54 15.66 3.36
N ARG A 174 10.84 15.36 3.37
CA ARG A 174 11.67 15.43 4.56
C ARG A 174 12.53 16.68 4.53
N ASP A 175 12.43 17.44 5.60
CA ASP A 175 13.39 18.47 5.99
C ASP A 175 14.31 17.91 7.10
N ASN A 176 15.30 18.69 7.56
CA ASN A 176 16.31 18.24 8.52
C ASN A 176 15.73 17.54 9.77
N ASP A 177 14.58 18.00 10.27
CA ASP A 177 13.94 17.39 11.44
C ASP A 177 12.44 17.04 11.26
N ARG A 178 11.82 17.45 10.15
CA ARG A 178 10.37 17.33 9.96
C ARG A 178 10.00 16.50 8.74
N LEU A 179 8.98 15.67 8.90
CA LEU A 179 8.32 14.93 7.83
C LEU A 179 7.01 15.64 7.47
N TRP A 180 7.00 16.35 6.36
CA TRP A 180 5.81 17.03 5.82
C TRP A 180 4.94 16.03 5.07
N LEU A 181 3.78 15.70 5.65
CA LEU A 181 2.86 14.70 5.11
C LEU A 181 2.11 15.24 3.90
N THR A 182 2.19 14.53 2.78
CA THR A 182 1.50 14.92 1.56
C THR A 182 0.00 14.65 1.70
N GLY A 183 -0.85 15.60 1.31
CA GLY A 183 -2.30 15.40 1.31
C GLY A 183 -2.75 14.28 0.37
N ALA A 184 -3.83 13.57 0.71
CA ALA A 184 -4.32 12.42 -0.05
C ALA A 184 -4.56 12.71 -1.54
N ALA A 185 -5.08 13.90 -1.89
CA ALA A 185 -5.26 14.32 -3.28
C ALA A 185 -3.92 14.45 -4.03
N LYS A 186 -2.89 15.01 -3.39
CA LYS A 186 -1.55 15.13 -3.99
C LYS A 186 -0.88 13.75 -4.14
N ILE A 187 -1.02 12.86 -3.16
CA ILE A 187 -0.53 11.47 -3.26
C ILE A 187 -1.20 10.78 -4.45
N ALA A 188 -2.53 10.83 -4.52
CA ALA A 188 -3.28 10.23 -5.62
C ALA A 188 -2.84 10.80 -6.98
N HIS A 189 -2.64 12.11 -7.09
CA HIS A 189 -2.11 12.71 -8.31
C HIS A 189 -0.72 12.17 -8.69
N LYS A 190 0.23 12.12 -7.75
CA LYS A 190 1.59 11.61 -7.97
C LYS A 190 1.62 10.13 -8.36
N LEU A 191 0.67 9.34 -7.89
CA LEU A 191 0.52 7.92 -8.25
C LEU A 191 -0.25 7.71 -9.58
N GLY A 192 -0.60 8.78 -10.30
CA GLY A 192 -1.30 8.71 -11.58
C GLY A 192 -2.81 8.51 -11.45
N CYS A 193 -3.39 8.69 -10.26
CA CYS A 193 -4.81 8.47 -10.07
C CYS A 193 -5.65 9.51 -10.80
N GLN A 194 -6.40 8.99 -11.78
CA GLN A 194 -7.80 9.31 -12.08
C GLN A 194 -8.52 10.31 -11.17
N ARG A 195 -9.11 9.66 -10.18
CA ARG A 195 -10.17 10.13 -9.33
C ARG A 195 -10.23 9.12 -8.20
N LEU A 196 -10.56 9.56 -6.99
CA LEU A 196 -10.87 8.65 -5.90
C LEU A 196 -12.28 8.07 -6.12
N THR A 197 -12.34 6.75 -6.25
CA THR A 197 -13.55 5.94 -6.39
C THR A 197 -13.80 5.15 -5.10
N GLY A 198 -15.03 4.66 -4.91
CA GLY A 198 -15.47 4.07 -3.64
C GLY A 198 -15.69 5.12 -2.53
N GLN A 199 -16.28 4.67 -1.43
CA GLN A 199 -16.41 5.41 -0.17
C GLN A 199 -15.12 5.24 0.64
N ALA A 200 -14.75 6.24 1.42
CA ALA A 200 -13.66 6.07 2.38
C ALA A 200 -14.08 5.02 3.41
N VAL A 201 -13.14 4.35 4.06
CA VAL A 201 -13.44 3.29 5.04
C VAL A 201 -12.63 3.50 6.31
N GLU A 202 -13.16 3.04 7.42
CA GLU A 202 -12.48 3.07 8.72
C GLU A 202 -11.73 1.75 8.94
N ILE A 203 -10.42 1.86 9.13
CA ILE A 203 -9.55 0.71 9.36
C ILE A 203 -9.01 0.80 10.78
N PRO A 204 -9.10 -0.29 11.57
CA PRO A 204 -8.58 -0.28 12.92
C PRO A 204 -7.04 -0.25 12.90
N ILE A 205 -6.41 0.51 13.78
CA ILE A 205 -4.94 0.69 13.77
C ILE A 205 -4.21 -0.65 13.90
N LYS A 206 -4.75 -1.58 14.69
CA LYS A 206 -4.22 -2.95 14.83
C LYS A 206 -4.01 -3.66 13.49
N ALA A 207 -4.82 -3.38 12.48
CA ALA A 207 -4.67 -3.94 11.14
C ALA A 207 -3.40 -3.45 10.43
N LEU A 208 -2.90 -2.26 10.81
CA LEU A 208 -1.65 -1.70 10.31
C LEU A 208 -0.43 -2.09 11.14
N LEU A 209 -0.61 -2.54 12.38
CA LEU A 209 0.51 -2.91 13.26
C LEU A 209 1.05 -4.33 13.00
N GLY A 210 0.28 -5.16 12.31
CA GLY A 210 0.70 -6.52 11.97
C GLY A 210 1.74 -6.62 10.85
N GLY A 211 1.90 -7.85 10.36
CA GLY A 211 2.81 -8.16 9.25
C GLY A 211 2.45 -7.41 7.97
N ILE A 212 3.42 -7.20 7.08
CA ILE A 212 3.20 -6.46 5.83
C ILE A 212 2.13 -7.11 4.94
N GLN A 213 1.99 -8.43 5.00
CA GLN A 213 0.93 -9.18 4.32
C GLN A 213 -0.46 -8.80 4.83
N GLN A 214 -0.63 -8.69 6.15
CA GLN A 214 -1.89 -8.25 6.76
C GLN A 214 -2.25 -6.83 6.35
N VAL A 215 -1.27 -5.92 6.35
CA VAL A 215 -1.45 -4.54 5.89
C VAL A 215 -1.89 -4.50 4.42
N ARG A 216 -1.21 -5.27 3.55
CA ARG A 216 -1.58 -5.36 2.13
C ARG A 216 -2.98 -5.95 1.94
N ALA A 217 -3.34 -6.96 2.73
CA ALA A 217 -4.67 -7.53 2.74
C ALA A 217 -5.74 -6.51 3.13
N HIS A 218 -5.51 -5.68 4.15
CA HIS A 218 -6.44 -4.62 4.53
C HIS A 218 -6.51 -3.46 3.53
N PHE A 219 -5.39 -3.12 2.88
CA PHE A 219 -5.40 -2.16 1.76
C PHE A 219 -6.27 -2.69 0.61
N TYR A 220 -6.15 -3.97 0.29
CA TYR A 220 -7.00 -4.63 -0.70
C TYR A 220 -8.46 -4.70 -0.24
N ALA A 221 -8.72 -5.09 1.02
CA ALA A 221 -10.06 -5.20 1.60
C ALA A 221 -10.82 -3.86 1.64
N SER A 222 -10.09 -2.74 1.73
CA SER A 222 -10.68 -1.41 1.64
C SER A 222 -11.44 -1.19 0.32
N PHE A 223 -11.00 -1.82 -0.78
CA PHE A 223 -11.72 -1.80 -2.06
C PHE A 223 -13.11 -2.41 -1.95
N HIS A 224 -13.21 -3.57 -1.29
CA HIS A 224 -14.47 -4.27 -1.09
C HIS A 224 -15.40 -3.56 -0.10
N SER A 225 -14.85 -2.97 0.95
CA SER A 225 -15.63 -2.19 1.92
C SER A 225 -16.13 -0.85 1.38
N GLY A 226 -15.38 -0.22 0.48
CA GLY A 226 -15.74 1.09 -0.07
C GLY A 226 -16.67 1.05 -1.28
N ARG A 227 -16.94 -0.13 -1.85
CA ARG A 227 -17.80 -0.27 -3.04
C ARG A 227 -19.15 -0.87 -2.68
N GLU A 228 -20.12 -0.70 -3.57
CA GLU A 228 -21.36 -1.47 -3.51
C GLU A 228 -21.07 -2.94 -3.82
N ALA A 229 -21.82 -3.84 -3.19
CA ALA A 229 -21.59 -5.29 -3.21
C ALA A 229 -21.92 -5.97 -4.56
N ALA A 230 -21.83 -5.26 -5.68
CA ALA A 230 -22.06 -5.80 -7.01
C ALA A 230 -21.07 -6.95 -7.33
N PRO A 231 -21.51 -7.99 -8.06
CA PRO A 231 -20.66 -9.07 -8.55
C PRO A 231 -19.45 -8.55 -9.33
N ILE A 232 -18.26 -9.12 -9.09
CA ILE A 232 -17.03 -8.76 -9.82
C ILE A 232 -16.13 -9.98 -9.99
N SER A 233 -15.55 -10.14 -11.18
CA SER A 233 -14.64 -11.25 -11.45
C SER A 233 -13.27 -10.97 -10.85
N ARG A 234 -12.52 -12.04 -10.50
CA ARG A 234 -11.15 -11.91 -9.99
C ARG A 234 -10.19 -11.29 -11.02
N GLN A 235 -10.42 -11.56 -12.31
CA GLN A 235 -9.69 -10.92 -13.39
C GLN A 235 -9.91 -9.40 -13.41
N THR A 236 -11.17 -8.94 -13.27
CA THR A 236 -11.47 -7.50 -13.17
C THR A 236 -10.89 -6.91 -11.89
N LEU A 237 -10.95 -7.63 -10.76
CA LEU A 237 -10.27 -7.22 -9.53
C LEU A 237 -8.77 -7.07 -9.73
N HIS A 238 -8.12 -7.96 -10.49
CA HIS A 238 -6.71 -7.86 -10.80
C HIS A 238 -6.42 -6.58 -11.59
N THR A 239 -7.20 -6.28 -12.62
CA THR A 239 -7.06 -5.04 -13.40
C THR A 239 -7.21 -3.77 -12.54
N VAL A 240 -8.16 -3.76 -11.61
CA VAL A 240 -8.48 -2.56 -10.81
C VAL A 240 -7.56 -2.40 -9.60
N THR A 241 -7.19 -3.51 -8.95
CA THR A 241 -6.40 -3.49 -7.70
C THR A 241 -4.91 -3.77 -7.91
N SER A 242 -4.52 -4.22 -9.11
CA SER A 242 -3.17 -4.72 -9.42
C SER A 242 -2.73 -5.92 -8.57
N VAL A 243 -3.67 -6.64 -7.94
CA VAL A 243 -3.39 -7.83 -7.12
C VAL A 243 -3.70 -9.09 -7.92
N PRO A 244 -2.73 -10.00 -8.14
CA PRO A 244 -2.96 -11.27 -8.83
C PRO A 244 -3.98 -12.17 -8.11
N GLU A 245 -4.74 -12.98 -8.86
CA GLU A 245 -5.86 -13.77 -8.29
C GLU A 245 -5.48 -14.69 -7.14
N ARG A 246 -4.30 -15.34 -7.20
CA ARG A 246 -3.79 -16.16 -6.09
C ARG A 246 -3.61 -15.34 -4.82
N THR A 247 -3.06 -14.14 -4.96
CA THR A 247 -2.83 -13.21 -3.85
C THR A 247 -4.15 -12.63 -3.35
N GLN A 248 -5.13 -12.39 -4.22
CA GLN A 248 -6.47 -11.97 -3.82
C GLN A 248 -7.10 -12.97 -2.86
N ARG A 249 -7.07 -14.28 -3.17
CA ARG A 249 -7.62 -15.33 -2.29
C ARG A 249 -6.95 -15.30 -0.91
N LEU A 250 -5.62 -15.19 -0.90
CA LEU A 250 -4.87 -15.06 0.34
C LEU A 250 -5.31 -13.82 1.13
N TYR A 251 -5.48 -12.68 0.46
CA TYR A 251 -5.92 -11.44 1.12
C TYR A 251 -7.37 -11.50 1.57
N ASP A 252 -8.25 -12.17 0.83
CA ASP A 252 -9.63 -12.44 1.24
C ASP A 252 -9.63 -13.17 2.59
N ASP A 253 -8.82 -14.23 2.72
CA ASP A 253 -8.69 -15.01 3.95
C ASP A 253 -8.08 -14.17 5.10
N VAL A 254 -6.96 -13.48 4.84
CA VAL A 254 -6.26 -12.70 5.89
C VAL A 254 -7.11 -11.54 6.40
N ALA A 255 -7.83 -10.84 5.52
CA ALA A 255 -8.68 -9.71 5.89
C ALA A 255 -10.12 -10.14 6.25
N GLN A 256 -10.45 -11.43 6.17
CA GLN A 256 -11.79 -11.96 6.46
C GLN A 256 -12.87 -11.34 5.56
N ILE A 257 -12.59 -11.20 4.26
CA ILE A 257 -13.55 -10.73 3.26
C ILE A 257 -14.57 -11.85 3.02
N LYS A 258 -15.86 -11.52 3.16
CA LYS A 258 -16.93 -12.48 2.87
C LYS A 258 -17.15 -12.54 1.37
N SER A 259 -16.97 -13.71 0.77
CA SER A 259 -17.30 -13.96 -0.64
C SER A 259 -18.60 -14.76 -0.75
N GLN A 260 -19.47 -14.36 -1.66
CA GLN A 260 -20.67 -15.09 -2.04
C GLN A 260 -20.56 -15.53 -3.50
N THR A 261 -20.73 -16.82 -3.73
CA THR A 261 -20.78 -17.40 -5.08
C THR A 261 -22.13 -17.09 -5.70
N ASN A 262 -22.12 -16.59 -6.92
CA ASN A 262 -23.33 -16.31 -7.67
C ASN A 262 -23.47 -17.34 -8.80
N LEU A 263 -24.66 -17.90 -8.95
CA LEU A 263 -24.98 -18.88 -9.98
C LEU A 263 -26.18 -18.36 -10.78
N ALA A 264 -26.12 -18.53 -12.10
CA ALA A 264 -27.27 -18.33 -12.97
C ALA A 264 -27.83 -19.70 -13.36
N ILE A 265 -29.15 -19.84 -13.34
CA ILE A 265 -29.86 -21.01 -13.85
C ILE A 265 -30.53 -20.58 -15.16
N GLY A 266 -30.32 -21.36 -16.22
CA GLY A 266 -30.84 -21.09 -17.55
C GLY A 266 -31.89 -22.11 -17.99
N GLU A 267 -31.84 -22.46 -19.26
CA GLU A 267 -32.77 -23.39 -19.89
C GLU A 267 -32.65 -24.83 -19.37
N LYS A 268 -33.66 -25.65 -19.71
CA LYS A 268 -33.66 -27.08 -19.41
C LYS A 268 -32.45 -27.77 -20.02
N HIS A 269 -31.93 -28.75 -19.28
CA HIS A 269 -30.82 -29.56 -19.74
C HIS A 269 -31.20 -30.28 -21.03
N SER A 270 -30.37 -30.08 -22.04
CA SER A 270 -30.31 -30.95 -23.22
C SER A 270 -28.86 -30.93 -23.72
N PRO A 271 -28.37 -32.00 -24.36
CA PRO A 271 -27.02 -32.05 -24.89
C PRO A 271 -26.73 -30.86 -25.84
N PHE A 272 -27.70 -30.48 -26.67
CA PHE A 272 -27.60 -29.34 -27.57
C PHE A 272 -27.43 -28.01 -26.83
N ASN A 273 -28.30 -27.73 -25.85
CA ASN A 273 -28.21 -26.50 -25.06
C ASN A 273 -26.90 -26.45 -24.25
N GLN A 274 -26.43 -27.61 -23.77
CA GLN A 274 -25.20 -27.69 -22.99
C GLN A 274 -23.98 -27.29 -23.82
N GLU A 275 -23.88 -27.79 -25.05
CA GLU A 275 -22.84 -27.38 -25.99
C GLU A 275 -22.96 -25.88 -26.27
N GLU A 276 -24.13 -25.39 -26.69
CA GLU A 276 -24.33 -23.98 -27.02
C GLU A 276 -23.92 -23.05 -25.87
N ARG A 277 -24.28 -23.40 -24.63
CA ARG A 277 -23.88 -22.62 -23.44
C ARG A 277 -22.40 -22.70 -23.14
N TYR A 278 -21.77 -23.87 -23.31
CA TYR A 278 -20.34 -24.01 -23.13
C TYR A 278 -19.56 -23.09 -24.08
N TRP A 279 -20.04 -22.92 -25.33
CA TRP A 279 -19.45 -21.97 -26.28
C TRP A 279 -19.61 -20.50 -25.85
N GLN A 280 -20.76 -20.13 -25.26
CA GLN A 280 -21.05 -18.75 -24.87
C GLN A 280 -20.39 -18.34 -23.54
N GLN A 281 -20.42 -19.22 -22.53
CA GLN A 281 -20.01 -18.93 -21.15
C GLN A 281 -18.69 -19.60 -20.76
N GLY A 282 -18.21 -20.56 -21.56
CA GLY A 282 -17.01 -21.32 -21.29
C GLY A 282 -17.22 -22.47 -20.31
N SER A 283 -16.13 -22.88 -19.64
CA SER A 283 -16.07 -24.05 -18.77
C SER A 283 -16.83 -23.93 -17.44
N GLY A 284 -17.55 -22.82 -17.22
CA GLY A 284 -18.31 -22.58 -16.00
C GLY A 284 -19.73 -23.16 -16.01
N VAL A 285 -20.13 -23.85 -17.08
CA VAL A 285 -21.46 -24.45 -17.25
C VAL A 285 -21.52 -25.85 -16.64
N PHE A 286 -22.57 -26.15 -15.89
CA PHE A 286 -22.79 -27.44 -15.24
C PHE A 286 -24.29 -27.80 -15.18
N HIS A 287 -24.56 -29.07 -14.92
CA HIS A 287 -25.90 -29.61 -14.77
C HIS A 287 -26.47 -29.29 -13.37
N PHE A 288 -27.69 -28.75 -13.31
CA PHE A 288 -28.40 -28.40 -12.08
C PHE A 288 -29.74 -29.14 -11.99
N LEU A 289 -29.96 -29.84 -10.88
CA LEU A 289 -31.21 -30.55 -10.59
C LEU A 289 -32.03 -29.73 -9.59
N ASP A 290 -33.19 -29.26 -10.01
CA ASP A 290 -34.12 -28.50 -9.17
C ASP A 290 -35.05 -29.44 -8.39
N THR A 291 -34.58 -29.95 -7.25
CA THR A 291 -35.36 -30.88 -6.41
C THR A 291 -36.65 -30.27 -5.86
N ASN A 292 -36.71 -28.93 -5.75
CA ASN A 292 -37.79 -28.22 -5.08
C ASN A 292 -38.81 -27.61 -6.06
N GLY A 293 -38.53 -27.63 -7.37
CA GLY A 293 -39.39 -27.02 -8.38
C GLY A 293 -39.43 -25.48 -8.29
N GLN A 294 -38.35 -24.84 -7.84
CA GLN A 294 -38.29 -23.38 -7.76
C GLN A 294 -38.19 -22.70 -9.14
N GLN A 295 -37.66 -23.41 -10.14
CA GLN A 295 -37.49 -22.96 -11.54
C GLN A 295 -38.50 -23.62 -12.49
N GLY A 296 -39.33 -24.53 -12.00
CA GLY A 296 -40.34 -25.24 -12.79
C GLY A 296 -40.87 -26.49 -12.09
N ALA A 297 -40.90 -27.63 -12.80
CA ALA A 297 -41.34 -28.88 -12.20
C ALA A 297 -40.30 -29.41 -11.21
N ALA A 298 -40.74 -29.99 -10.09
CA ALA A 298 -39.86 -30.65 -9.15
C ALA A 298 -39.07 -31.78 -9.84
N ASN A 299 -37.77 -31.85 -9.55
CA ASN A 299 -36.78 -32.69 -10.22
C ASN A 299 -36.54 -32.32 -11.70
N GLY A 300 -36.82 -31.06 -12.08
CA GLY A 300 -36.45 -30.54 -13.39
C GLY A 300 -34.94 -30.40 -13.53
N GLU A 301 -34.43 -30.79 -14.69
CA GLU A 301 -33.01 -30.67 -15.05
C GLU A 301 -32.76 -29.40 -15.86
N TYR A 302 -31.78 -28.61 -15.43
CA TYR A 302 -31.44 -27.32 -16.01
C TYR A 302 -29.94 -27.17 -16.22
N LEU A 303 -29.54 -26.25 -17.09
CA LEU A 303 -28.17 -25.78 -17.18
C LEU A 303 -27.98 -24.61 -16.22
N ALA A 304 -26.87 -24.63 -15.49
CA ALA A 304 -26.46 -23.52 -14.64
C ALA A 304 -25.01 -23.14 -14.95
N TRP A 305 -24.64 -21.90 -14.64
CA TRP A 305 -23.26 -21.45 -14.77
C TRP A 305 -22.87 -20.47 -13.68
N GLN A 306 -21.56 -20.41 -13.41
CA GLN A 306 -21.01 -19.52 -12.41
C GLN A 306 -20.95 -18.08 -12.91
N LEU A 307 -21.57 -17.17 -12.15
CA LEU A 307 -21.41 -15.72 -12.31
C LEU A 307 -20.23 -15.23 -11.46
N PRO A 308 -19.72 -14.01 -11.71
CA PRO A 308 -18.74 -13.40 -10.83
C PRO A 308 -19.25 -13.35 -9.38
N ASN A 309 -18.34 -13.53 -8.41
CA ASN A 309 -18.72 -13.54 -7.00
C ASN A 309 -19.01 -12.13 -6.48
N SER A 310 -19.89 -12.05 -5.47
CA SER A 310 -20.07 -10.85 -4.66
C SER A 310 -19.09 -10.90 -3.49
N TYR A 311 -18.60 -9.74 -3.07
CA TYR A 311 -17.62 -9.64 -2.00
C TYR A 311 -17.99 -8.51 -1.06
N GLN A 312 -17.97 -8.78 0.24
CA GLN A 312 -18.22 -7.82 1.30
C GLN A 312 -16.97 -7.68 2.18
N GLY A 313 -16.41 -6.48 2.21
CA GLY A 313 -15.23 -6.19 3.02
C GLY A 313 -15.56 -6.00 4.51
N PRO A 314 -14.56 -6.13 5.40
CA PRO A 314 -14.74 -6.11 6.86
C PRO A 314 -14.85 -4.69 7.45
N HIS A 315 -14.47 -3.66 6.68
CA HIS A 315 -14.36 -2.28 7.16
C HIS A 315 -15.67 -1.51 6.99
N GLN A 316 -15.94 -0.61 7.93
CA GLN A 316 -17.10 0.26 7.89
C GLN A 316 -16.89 1.41 6.90
N PRO A 317 -17.86 1.68 6.00
CA PRO A 317 -17.82 2.86 5.15
C PRO A 317 -17.92 4.15 5.96
N HIS A 318 -17.10 5.12 5.60
CA HIS A 318 -17.08 6.47 6.16
C HIS A 318 -17.85 7.45 5.26
N GLY A 319 -18.37 8.53 5.85
CA GLY A 319 -19.26 9.48 5.18
C GLY A 319 -18.73 10.07 3.86
N GLN A 320 -19.62 10.24 2.88
CA GLN A 320 -19.26 10.60 1.49
C GLN A 320 -18.70 12.03 1.29
N ARG A 321 -18.87 12.94 2.25
CA ARG A 321 -18.56 14.38 2.08
C ARG A 321 -17.08 14.65 1.76
N SER A 322 -16.16 13.89 2.35
CA SER A 322 -14.70 14.06 2.15
C SER A 322 -14.27 13.78 0.69
N ARG A 323 -14.89 12.79 0.05
CA ARG A 323 -14.54 12.36 -1.33
C ARG A 323 -14.77 13.45 -2.38
N LYS A 324 -15.89 14.19 -2.29
CA LYS A 324 -16.21 15.26 -3.25
C LYS A 324 -15.14 16.35 -3.23
N ARG A 325 -14.73 16.77 -2.02
CA ARG A 325 -13.67 17.76 -1.83
C ARG A 325 -12.33 17.28 -2.40
N LEU A 326 -11.93 16.04 -2.11
CA LEU A 326 -10.67 15.49 -2.62
C LEU A 326 -10.67 15.35 -4.15
N ASN A 327 -11.78 14.91 -4.74
CA ASN A 327 -11.90 14.83 -6.19
C ASN A 327 -11.90 16.19 -6.87
N GLN A 328 -12.46 17.23 -6.23
CA GLN A 328 -12.34 18.61 -6.70
C GLN A 328 -10.87 19.06 -6.66
N GLN A 329 -10.17 18.83 -5.55
CA GLN A 329 -8.74 19.13 -5.43
C GLN A 329 -7.90 18.39 -6.48
N LEU A 330 -8.23 17.12 -6.77
CA LEU A 330 -7.58 16.35 -7.83
C LEU A 330 -7.85 16.94 -9.22
N ALA A 331 -9.09 17.34 -9.50
CA ALA A 331 -9.43 17.99 -10.75
C ALA A 331 -8.70 19.34 -10.90
N ASP A 332 -8.59 20.12 -9.83
CA ASP A 332 -7.88 21.39 -9.83
C ASP A 332 -6.36 21.19 -10.01
N LEU A 333 -5.77 20.19 -9.36
CA LEU A 333 -4.36 19.81 -9.55
C LEU A 333 -4.09 19.42 -11.01
N ARG A 334 -5.03 18.72 -11.66
CA ARG A 334 -4.92 18.37 -13.08
C ARG A 334 -5.07 19.58 -13.98
N LYS A 335 -6.06 20.44 -13.75
CA LYS A 335 -6.24 21.67 -14.53
C LYS A 335 -5.01 22.58 -14.45
N LYS A 336 -4.31 22.59 -13.30
CA LYS A 336 -3.03 23.30 -13.14
C LYS A 336 -1.86 22.66 -13.88
N VAL A 337 -1.99 21.42 -14.33
CA VAL A 337 -0.92 20.63 -14.98
C VAL A 337 -1.22 20.34 -16.47
N ALA A 338 -2.49 20.35 -16.89
CA ALA A 338 -2.92 19.91 -18.22
C ALA A 338 -4.04 20.80 -18.79
N GLU A 339 -3.65 21.74 -19.66
CA GLU A 339 -4.41 22.04 -20.87
C GLU A 339 -4.11 20.91 -21.88
N GLY A 340 -5.11 20.09 -22.23
CA GLY A 340 -4.98 19.02 -23.23
C GLY A 340 -5.96 17.85 -22.99
N ASN A 341 -6.94 17.69 -23.89
CA ASN A 341 -8.03 16.72 -23.84
C ASN A 341 -7.66 15.38 -24.50
N ASP A 342 -8.07 14.25 -23.93
CA ASP A 342 -8.73 13.19 -24.73
C ASP A 342 -9.54 12.15 -23.91
N LYS A 343 -10.56 11.54 -24.53
CA LYS A 343 -11.48 10.53 -23.95
C LYS A 343 -11.72 9.36 -24.90
N SER A 344 -11.64 8.12 -24.40
CA SER A 344 -12.73 7.11 -24.47
C SER A 344 -12.28 5.67 -24.12
N LYS A 345 -13.18 4.91 -23.47
CA LYS A 345 -13.43 3.47 -23.70
C LYS A 345 -14.80 3.06 -23.10
N ILE A 346 -15.48 2.16 -23.80
CA ILE A 346 -16.85 1.66 -23.58
C ILE A 346 -16.85 0.51 -22.55
N GLY A 347 -17.86 0.41 -21.67
CA GLY A 347 -17.97 -0.68 -20.68
C GLY A 347 -19.39 -1.00 -20.18
N ARG A 348 -19.65 -2.26 -19.83
CA ARG A 348 -20.91 -2.73 -19.22
C ARG A 348 -21.17 -2.06 -17.86
N VAL A 349 -22.44 -1.84 -17.50
CA VAL A 349 -22.81 -1.11 -16.28
C VAL A 349 -23.85 -1.89 -15.45
N PHE A 350 -23.60 -2.01 -14.14
CA PHE A 350 -24.45 -2.71 -13.19
C PHE A 350 -25.15 -1.71 -12.27
N TRP A 351 -26.41 -1.97 -11.93
CA TRP A 351 -27.28 -1.12 -11.12
C TRP A 351 -27.89 -1.88 -9.94
N SER A 352 -28.28 -1.13 -8.92
CA SER A 352 -28.95 -1.66 -7.74
C SER A 352 -30.43 -2.00 -7.96
N ASP A 353 -31.09 -1.34 -8.93
CA ASP A 353 -32.50 -1.55 -9.25
C ASP A 353 -32.77 -1.42 -10.76
N GLY A 354 -33.90 -1.97 -11.21
CA GLY A 354 -34.26 -1.95 -12.63
C GLY A 354 -34.73 -0.59 -13.15
N ALA A 355 -35.26 0.27 -12.27
CA ALA A 355 -35.74 1.58 -12.67
C ALA A 355 -34.58 2.52 -13.04
N THR A 356 -33.50 2.50 -12.28
CA THR A 356 -32.27 3.25 -12.53
C THR A 356 -31.53 2.71 -13.74
N ALA A 357 -31.45 1.38 -13.89
CA ALA A 357 -30.91 0.75 -15.09
C ALA A 357 -31.65 1.17 -16.36
N THR A 358 -32.98 1.14 -16.33
CA THR A 358 -33.82 1.54 -17.47
C THR A 358 -33.63 3.03 -17.81
N ARG A 359 -33.67 3.92 -16.81
CA ARG A 359 -33.43 5.36 -17.03
C ARG A 359 -32.04 5.65 -17.60
N ALA A 360 -31.03 4.90 -17.16
CA ALA A 360 -29.67 5.04 -17.67
C ALA A 360 -29.55 4.54 -19.11
N PHE A 361 -30.18 3.39 -19.43
CA PHE A 361 -30.27 2.87 -20.80
C PHE A 361 -30.91 3.89 -21.75
N SER A 362 -32.01 4.53 -21.33
CA SER A 362 -32.69 5.56 -22.13
C SER A 362 -31.81 6.77 -22.44
N ARG A 363 -30.85 7.10 -21.57
CA ARG A 363 -29.93 8.23 -21.75
C ARG A 363 -28.71 7.87 -22.59
N ASN A 364 -28.25 6.63 -22.52
CA ASN A 364 -27.12 6.17 -23.29
C ASN A 364 -27.20 4.65 -23.56
N ALA A 365 -27.78 4.30 -24.70
CA ALA A 365 -28.01 2.92 -25.12
C ALA A 365 -26.76 2.17 -25.61
N THR A 366 -25.56 2.78 -25.51
CA THR A 366 -24.32 2.15 -25.98
C THR A 366 -23.74 1.11 -25.01
N HIS A 367 -24.36 0.90 -23.85
CA HIS A 367 -23.86 -0.01 -22.82
C HIS A 367 -24.95 -0.96 -22.34
N ASP A 368 -24.59 -2.24 -22.15
CA ASP A 368 -25.46 -3.23 -21.52
C ASP A 368 -25.68 -2.89 -20.04
N GLN A 369 -26.94 -2.99 -19.58
CA GLN A 369 -27.34 -2.64 -18.21
C GLN A 369 -27.86 -3.89 -17.49
N TYR A 370 -27.44 -4.09 -16.24
CA TYR A 370 -27.84 -5.23 -15.40
C TYR A 370 -28.37 -4.76 -14.03
N TRP A 371 -29.34 -5.46 -13.43
CA TRP A 371 -29.84 -5.19 -12.06
C TRP A 371 -30.36 -6.46 -11.36
N PRO A 372 -30.36 -6.53 -10.01
CA PRO A 372 -30.77 -7.74 -9.28
C PRO A 372 -32.30 -7.88 -9.19
N GLN A 373 -32.78 -9.13 -9.11
CA GLN A 373 -34.13 -9.46 -8.65
C GLN A 373 -34.20 -9.31 -7.13
N SER A 374 -35.33 -8.84 -6.57
CA SER A 374 -35.46 -8.64 -5.11
C SER A 374 -35.10 -9.93 -4.37
N ALA A 375 -34.15 -9.84 -3.45
CA ALA A 375 -33.63 -11.01 -2.77
C ALA A 375 -34.67 -11.59 -1.80
N ASP A 376 -35.00 -12.88 -1.97
CA ASP A 376 -35.55 -13.68 -0.88
C ASP A 376 -34.41 -13.98 0.11
N ALA A 377 -34.62 -13.61 1.39
CA ALA A 377 -33.59 -13.64 2.42
C ALA A 377 -33.05 -15.04 2.77
N SER A 378 -33.62 -16.11 2.21
CA SER A 378 -33.26 -17.51 2.48
C SER A 378 -32.32 -18.14 1.44
N SER A 379 -32.05 -17.46 0.32
CA SER A 379 -31.24 -17.99 -0.77
C SER A 379 -29.76 -17.63 -0.64
N SER A 380 -28.87 -18.61 -0.81
CA SER A 380 -27.41 -18.38 -0.88
C SER A 380 -26.95 -17.81 -2.23
N ALA A 381 -27.83 -17.68 -3.22
CA ALA A 381 -27.54 -17.15 -4.56
C ALA A 381 -28.49 -16.01 -4.98
N GLN A 382 -27.99 -15.01 -5.72
CA GLN A 382 -28.77 -13.85 -6.18
C GLN A 382 -28.91 -13.82 -7.71
N LEU A 383 -30.14 -13.68 -8.21
CA LEU A 383 -30.49 -13.61 -9.64
C LEU A 383 -30.44 -12.16 -10.19
N TRP A 384 -30.09 -11.99 -11.47
CA TRP A 384 -29.95 -10.68 -12.14
C TRP A 384 -30.68 -10.64 -13.49
N PHE A 385 -31.35 -9.52 -13.78
CA PHE A 385 -31.95 -9.20 -15.07
C PHE A 385 -30.98 -8.38 -15.95
N ASN A 386 -31.19 -8.42 -17.27
CA ASN A 386 -30.40 -7.68 -18.25
C ASN A 386 -31.32 -6.94 -19.24
N LEU A 387 -30.89 -5.74 -19.68
CA LEU A 387 -31.44 -5.03 -20.82
C LEU A 387 -30.34 -4.79 -21.86
N THR A 388 -30.39 -5.53 -22.96
CA THR A 388 -29.54 -5.35 -24.15
C THR A 388 -30.36 -4.79 -25.30
N ARG A 389 -29.70 -4.01 -26.18
CA ARG A 389 -30.33 -3.58 -27.43
C ARG A 389 -30.58 -4.83 -28.30
N ARG A 390 -31.84 -5.12 -28.64
CA ARG A 390 -32.14 -6.06 -29.71
C ARG A 390 -31.79 -5.37 -31.03
N GLU A 391 -30.94 -6.00 -31.82
CA GLU A 391 -30.66 -5.57 -33.20
C GLU A 391 -31.90 -5.68 -34.08
#